data_AF-A0A8S1REV5-F1
#
_entry.id   AF-A0A8S1REV5-F1
#
_cell.length_a   1.000
_cell.length_b   1.000
_cell.length_c   1.000
_cell.angle_alpha   90.00
_cell.angle_beta   90.00
_cell.angle_gamma   90.00
#
_symmetry.space_group_name_H-M   'P 1'
#
loop_
_entity.id
_entity.type
_entity.pdbx_description
1 polymer ?
#
loop_
_entity_poly.entity_id
_entity_poly.type
_entity_poly.pdbx_seq_one_letter_code
_entity_poly.pdbx_strand_id
1 'polypeptide(L)'
;MIGRIFIVPIICSLCSRKCQNLHNKSEDEEYHFCDLKHYCLEKCDHQGICKIEYQVQEVTLKSQQSEFIYAIYKQKDIGKQQCNLEIPAGKLKHDGNHICRIETEKYFHICNQQCPECNVFCDLRYGHEGVHSSHWHRYKENEDNHETCDQNCKRRGKAHFHLIKCKGGNSCLEKDNNFQNKAIHSKEKDNFDEIQCLHFWQLNQWAHPLQNLID
;
A
#
# COMPACT_ATOMS: atom_id res chain seq x y z
N MET A 1 -46.91 -26.48 31.64
CA MET A 1 -46.60 -25.14 31.13
C MET A 1 -46.10 -25.29 29.71
N ILE A 2 -46.93 -24.93 28.73
CA ILE A 2 -46.62 -25.10 27.31
C ILE A 2 -45.97 -23.78 26.87
N GLY A 3 -44.66 -23.81 26.61
CA GLY A 3 -43.90 -22.63 26.20
C GLY A 3 -44.45 -22.06 24.89
N ARG A 4 -44.77 -20.77 24.87
CA ARG A 4 -45.18 -20.05 23.66
C ARG A 4 -43.99 -20.00 22.70
N ILE A 5 -44.07 -20.73 21.60
CA ILE A 5 -43.15 -20.60 20.46
C ILE A 5 -43.59 -19.36 19.68
N PHE A 6 -42.84 -18.27 19.76
CA PHE A 6 -43.07 -17.08 18.95
C PHE A 6 -42.40 -17.28 17.58
N ILE A 7 -43.22 -17.52 16.56
CA ILE A 7 -42.78 -17.64 15.16
C ILE A 7 -42.68 -16.23 14.60
N VAL A 8 -41.47 -15.66 14.58
CA VAL A 8 -41.18 -14.35 13.97
C VAL A 8 -40.53 -14.58 12.61
N PRO A 9 -40.86 -13.79 11.55
CA PRO A 9 -40.11 -13.85 10.31
C PRO A 9 -38.64 -13.49 10.58
N ILE A 10 -37.78 -14.51 10.60
CA ILE A 10 -36.34 -14.33 10.71
C ILE A 10 -35.86 -13.77 9.37
N ILE A 11 -35.17 -12.64 9.44
CA ILE A 11 -34.53 -11.99 8.30
C ILE A 11 -33.08 -12.43 8.32
N CYS A 12 -32.56 -12.92 7.19
CA CYS A 12 -31.14 -13.26 7.08
C CYS A 12 -30.29 -11.99 7.29
N SER A 13 -29.35 -12.02 8.24
CA SER A 13 -28.44 -10.92 8.55
C SER A 13 -27.45 -10.61 7.42
N LEU A 14 -27.23 -11.54 6.48
CA LEU A 14 -26.31 -11.36 5.34
C LEU A 14 -26.96 -10.77 4.09
N CYS A 15 -28.27 -10.98 3.87
CA CYS A 15 -28.94 -10.57 2.63
C CYS A 15 -30.29 -9.89 2.81
N SER A 16 -30.73 -9.72 4.06
CA SER A 16 -32.00 -9.09 4.43
C SER A 16 -33.25 -9.73 3.80
N ARG A 17 -33.14 -10.96 3.27
CA ARG A 17 -34.26 -11.73 2.73
C ARG A 17 -34.94 -12.49 3.86
N LYS A 18 -36.26 -12.63 3.76
CA LYS A 18 -37.03 -13.56 4.60
C LYS A 18 -36.58 -14.99 4.30
N CYS A 19 -36.36 -15.77 5.34
CA CYS A 19 -36.01 -17.19 5.19
C CYS A 19 -37.10 -17.93 4.41
N GLN A 20 -36.69 -18.84 3.51
CA GLN A 20 -37.64 -19.61 2.70
C GLN A 20 -38.49 -20.56 3.56
N ASN A 21 -37.97 -20.96 4.71
CA ASN A 21 -38.58 -21.91 5.63
C ASN A 21 -38.78 -21.27 7.02
N LEU A 22 -39.83 -21.68 7.73
CA LEU A 22 -40.09 -21.26 9.10
C LEU A 22 -39.15 -22.02 10.05
N HIS A 23 -38.31 -21.29 10.79
CA HIS A 23 -37.37 -21.86 11.75
C HIS A 23 -37.48 -21.16 13.11
N ASN A 24 -37.16 -21.89 14.19
CA ASN A 24 -37.04 -21.30 15.51
C ASN A 24 -35.81 -20.37 15.55
N LYS A 25 -35.92 -19.23 16.24
CA LYS A 25 -34.77 -18.38 16.54
C LYS A 25 -33.81 -19.21 17.40
N SER A 26 -32.69 -19.69 16.87
CA SER A 26 -31.65 -20.27 17.73
C SER A 26 -31.15 -19.19 18.68
N GLU A 27 -30.88 -19.57 19.92
CA GLU A 27 -30.14 -18.72 20.87
C GLU A 27 -28.68 -18.55 20.41
N ASP A 28 -28.21 -19.43 19.52
CA ASP A 28 -26.89 -19.35 18.88
C ASP A 28 -26.87 -18.34 17.74
N GLU A 29 -26.03 -17.31 17.91
CA GLU A 29 -25.71 -16.25 16.94
C GLU A 29 -24.85 -16.73 15.74
N GLU A 30 -24.73 -18.04 15.48
CA GLU A 30 -23.79 -18.60 14.49
C GLU A 30 -24.41 -18.96 13.12
N TYR A 31 -25.74 -18.94 12.99
CA TYR A 31 -26.44 -19.48 11.81
C TYR A 31 -27.38 -18.48 11.13
N HIS A 32 -27.52 -18.58 9.80
CA HIS A 32 -28.59 -17.92 9.01
C HIS A 32 -29.45 -18.94 8.27
N PHE A 33 -30.77 -18.70 8.22
CA PHE A 33 -31.72 -19.71 7.77
C PHE A 33 -32.26 -19.51 6.35
N CYS A 34 -31.55 -18.76 5.48
CA CYS A 34 -32.01 -18.58 4.09
C CYS A 34 -31.52 -19.69 3.13
N ASP A 35 -30.72 -20.64 3.61
CA ASP A 35 -30.15 -21.78 2.85
C ASP A 35 -29.40 -21.40 1.56
N LEU A 36 -29.05 -20.11 1.41
CA LEU A 36 -28.25 -19.60 0.31
C LEU A 36 -26.80 -19.41 0.74
N LYS A 37 -25.91 -19.57 -0.24
CA LYS A 37 -24.52 -19.16 -0.13
C LYS A 37 -24.40 -17.64 -0.23
N HIS A 38 -23.42 -17.07 0.48
CA HIS A 38 -23.11 -15.65 0.45
C HIS A 38 -21.61 -15.45 0.22
N TYR A 39 -21.21 -14.27 -0.27
CA TYR A 39 -19.80 -13.89 -0.24
C TYR A 39 -19.47 -13.24 1.10
N CYS A 40 -18.29 -13.57 1.62
CA CYS A 40 -17.78 -12.95 2.83
C CYS A 40 -17.63 -11.44 2.66
N LEU A 41 -18.11 -10.66 3.65
CA LEU A 41 -18.02 -9.19 3.64
C LEU A 41 -16.78 -8.67 4.38
N GLU A 42 -16.06 -9.56 5.07
CA GLU A 42 -14.84 -9.21 5.79
C GLU A 42 -13.69 -8.85 4.84
N LYS A 43 -12.67 -8.21 5.38
CA LYS A 43 -11.46 -7.84 4.63
C LYS A 43 -10.46 -8.98 4.57
N CYS A 44 -9.62 -8.97 3.55
CA CYS A 44 -8.50 -9.91 3.42
C CYS A 44 -7.54 -9.80 4.61
N ASP A 45 -7.16 -10.95 5.18
CA ASP A 45 -6.23 -11.05 6.31
C ASP A 45 -4.78 -11.25 5.87
N HIS A 46 -4.52 -11.54 4.59
CA HIS A 46 -3.17 -11.80 4.09
C HIS A 46 -2.29 -10.57 4.22
N GLN A 47 -1.03 -10.75 4.60
CA GLN A 47 -0.08 -9.63 4.71
C GLN A 47 0.21 -8.98 3.35
N GLY A 48 0.70 -7.74 3.37
CA GLY A 48 0.90 -6.93 2.16
C GLY A 48 -0.35 -6.20 1.69
N ILE A 49 -0.25 -5.56 0.53
CA ILE A 49 -1.32 -4.72 -0.02
C ILE A 49 -2.04 -5.48 -1.15
N CYS A 50 -3.36 -5.56 -1.10
CA CYS A 50 -4.18 -6.09 -2.19
C CYS A 50 -5.07 -5.04 -2.85
N LYS A 51 -5.15 -3.84 -2.28
CA LYS A 51 -5.93 -2.73 -2.84
C LYS A 51 -5.13 -1.43 -2.80
N ILE A 52 -4.91 -0.84 -3.98
CA ILE A 52 -4.54 0.57 -4.13
C ILE A 52 -5.55 1.19 -5.08
N GLU A 53 -6.26 2.21 -4.61
CA GLU A 53 -7.12 3.04 -5.45
C GLU A 53 -6.40 4.30 -5.86
N TYR A 54 -6.52 4.64 -7.14
CA TYR A 54 -5.95 5.85 -7.70
C TYR A 54 -7.05 6.85 -8.03
N GLN A 55 -6.81 8.11 -7.68
CA GLN A 55 -7.58 9.25 -8.15
C GLN A 55 -6.81 9.93 -9.28
N VAL A 56 -7.48 10.18 -10.39
CA VAL A 56 -6.92 10.97 -11.48
C VAL A 56 -7.10 12.45 -11.15
N GLN A 57 -6.03 13.21 -11.28
CA GLN A 57 -6.03 14.67 -11.17
C GLN A 57 -5.41 15.25 -12.43
N GLU A 58 -6.05 16.25 -13.03
CA GLU A 58 -5.48 17.01 -14.14
C GLU A 58 -4.60 18.13 -13.59
N VAL A 59 -3.38 18.24 -14.14
CA VAL A 59 -2.42 19.28 -13.79
C VAL A 59 -2.03 20.02 -15.05
N THR A 60 -2.06 21.36 -14.97
CA THR A 60 -1.59 22.24 -16.04
C THR A 60 -0.15 22.63 -15.78
N LEU A 61 0.76 22.12 -16.60
CA LEU A 61 2.13 22.61 -16.67
C LEU A 61 2.18 23.85 -17.56
N LYS A 62 2.57 24.98 -16.97
CA LYS A 62 2.83 26.21 -17.71
C LYS A 62 4.32 26.33 -17.97
N SER A 63 4.71 26.29 -19.23
CA SER A 63 6.04 26.72 -19.68
C SER A 63 5.97 28.19 -20.10
N GLN A 64 7.12 28.83 -20.33
CA GLN A 64 7.18 30.21 -20.86
C GLN A 64 6.51 30.37 -22.24
N GLN A 65 6.28 29.27 -22.97
CA GLN A 65 5.85 29.29 -24.37
C GLN A 65 4.55 28.50 -24.64
N SER A 66 4.06 27.74 -23.66
CA SER A 66 2.89 26.87 -23.83
C SER A 66 2.34 26.35 -22.50
N GLU A 67 1.05 26.02 -22.48
CA GLU A 67 0.39 25.31 -21.40
C GLU A 67 0.01 23.90 -21.86
N PHE A 68 0.32 22.88 -21.06
CA PHE A 68 -0.06 21.50 -21.32
C PHE A 68 -0.78 20.91 -20.12
N ILE A 69 -1.92 20.26 -20.36
CA ILE A 69 -2.66 19.52 -19.34
C ILE A 69 -2.27 18.06 -19.43
N TYR A 70 -1.97 17.44 -18.29
CA TYR A 70 -1.73 16.02 -18.20
C TYR A 70 -2.37 15.45 -16.93
N ALA A 71 -2.72 14.17 -16.99
CA ALA A 71 -3.36 13.44 -15.90
C ALA A 71 -2.30 12.78 -15.01
N ILE A 72 -2.30 13.10 -13.73
CA ILE A 72 -1.54 12.39 -12.70
C ILE A 72 -2.46 11.47 -11.92
N TYR A 73 -1.96 10.28 -11.58
CA TYR A 73 -2.68 9.30 -10.78
C TYR A 73 -2.17 9.41 -9.34
N LYS A 74 -2.97 9.93 -8.41
CA LYS A 74 -2.63 10.00 -6.98
C LYS A 74 -3.18 8.79 -6.23
N GLN A 75 -2.43 8.24 -5.29
CA GLN A 75 -2.94 7.18 -4.42
C GLN A 75 -3.96 7.81 -3.46
N LYS A 76 -5.17 7.27 -3.47
CA LYS A 76 -6.29 7.77 -2.65
C LYS A 76 -6.51 6.88 -1.44
N ASP A 77 -6.70 5.59 -1.67
CA ASP A 77 -6.99 4.62 -0.62
C ASP A 77 -6.10 3.39 -0.78
N ILE A 78 -5.45 2.99 0.31
CA ILE A 78 -4.61 1.80 0.39
C ILE A 78 -5.20 0.89 1.45
N GLY A 79 -5.37 -0.40 1.14
CA GLY A 79 -5.88 -1.31 2.15
C GLY A 79 -6.12 -2.72 1.64
N LYS A 80 -7.16 -3.32 2.23
CA LYS A 80 -7.56 -4.70 1.98
C LYS A 80 -8.79 -4.77 1.08
N GLN A 81 -8.73 -5.61 0.07
CA GLN A 81 -9.93 -6.01 -0.67
C GLN A 81 -10.84 -6.86 0.22
N GLN A 82 -12.10 -6.94 -0.16
CA GLN A 82 -13.05 -7.85 0.46
C GLN A 82 -12.63 -9.31 0.20
N CYS A 83 -12.88 -10.18 1.17
CA CYS A 83 -12.72 -11.61 1.02
C CYS A 83 -13.57 -12.14 -0.15
N ASN A 84 -12.99 -13.04 -0.94
CA ASN A 84 -13.62 -13.67 -2.10
C ASN A 84 -14.14 -15.09 -1.80
N LEU A 85 -14.14 -15.50 -0.52
CA LEU A 85 -14.66 -16.81 -0.12
C LEU A 85 -16.17 -16.79 0.06
N GLU A 86 -16.78 -17.91 -0.32
CA GLU A 86 -18.18 -18.18 -0.07
C GLU A 86 -18.37 -18.63 1.38
N ILE A 87 -19.35 -18.02 2.04
CA ILE A 87 -19.95 -18.48 3.27
C ILE A 87 -20.96 -19.60 2.90
N PRO A 88 -20.77 -20.83 3.43
CA PRO A 88 -21.69 -21.94 3.18
C PRO A 88 -23.13 -21.63 3.62
N ALA A 89 -24.09 -22.30 2.98
CA ALA A 89 -25.49 -22.24 3.42
C ALA A 89 -25.61 -22.65 4.89
N GLY A 90 -26.40 -21.90 5.66
CA GLY A 90 -26.58 -22.12 7.09
C GLY A 90 -25.55 -21.43 7.99
N LYS A 91 -24.33 -21.13 7.51
CA LYS A 91 -23.27 -20.52 8.35
C LYS A 91 -23.21 -19.00 8.20
N LEU A 92 -22.91 -18.25 9.25
CA LEU A 92 -22.67 -16.80 9.12
C LEU A 92 -21.26 -16.41 8.65
N LYS A 93 -20.30 -17.34 8.75
CA LYS A 93 -18.90 -17.14 8.38
C LYS A 93 -18.35 -18.39 7.69
N HIS A 94 -17.33 -18.21 6.86
CA HIS A 94 -16.53 -19.35 6.39
C HIS A 94 -15.42 -19.64 7.42
N ASP A 95 -14.90 -20.85 7.40
CA ASP A 95 -13.76 -21.23 8.23
C ASP A 95 -12.45 -20.77 7.58
N GLY A 96 -11.39 -20.58 8.39
CA GLY A 96 -10.06 -20.17 7.91
C GLY A 96 -9.89 -18.68 7.62
N ASN A 97 -8.71 -18.31 7.11
CA ASN A 97 -8.32 -16.92 6.87
C ASN A 97 -9.08 -16.28 5.71
N HIS A 98 -9.35 -14.98 5.80
CA HIS A 98 -9.95 -14.23 4.71
C HIS A 98 -8.95 -14.00 3.56
N ILE A 99 -9.32 -14.41 2.35
CA ILE A 99 -8.51 -14.27 1.13
C ILE A 99 -9.26 -13.42 0.11
N CYS A 100 -8.65 -12.38 -0.46
CA CYS A 100 -9.28 -11.61 -1.54
C CYS A 100 -9.09 -12.24 -2.92
N ARG A 101 -8.05 -13.05 -3.10
CA ARG A 101 -7.76 -13.75 -4.35
C ARG A 101 -6.85 -14.93 -4.08
N ILE A 102 -6.86 -15.90 -4.99
CA ILE A 102 -5.88 -16.98 -4.99
C ILE A 102 -4.52 -16.39 -5.36
N GLU A 103 -3.53 -16.66 -4.53
CA GLU A 103 -2.18 -16.13 -4.72
C GLU A 103 -1.44 -16.93 -5.79
N THR A 104 -0.91 -16.24 -6.80
CA THR A 104 -0.13 -16.80 -7.91
C THR A 104 1.09 -15.94 -8.18
N GLU A 105 1.92 -16.32 -9.16
CA GLU A 105 3.05 -15.49 -9.60
C GLU A 105 2.61 -14.13 -10.17
N LYS A 106 1.42 -14.05 -10.78
CA LYS A 106 0.88 -12.80 -11.35
C LYS A 106 0.00 -12.04 -10.37
N TYR A 107 -0.59 -12.74 -9.41
CA TYR A 107 -1.54 -12.17 -8.47
C TYR A 107 -1.05 -12.41 -7.05
N PHE A 108 -0.38 -11.42 -6.48
CA PHE A 108 0.20 -11.52 -5.14
C PHE A 108 -0.03 -10.25 -4.34
N HIS A 109 -0.03 -10.36 -3.03
CA HIS A 109 -0.06 -9.15 -2.20
C HIS A 109 1.26 -8.41 -2.39
N ILE A 110 1.20 -7.14 -2.79
CA ILE A 110 2.41 -6.37 -3.03
C ILE A 110 3.02 -5.93 -1.70
N CYS A 111 4.31 -5.62 -1.74
CA CYS A 111 5.07 -5.14 -0.61
C CYS A 111 4.49 -3.81 -0.07
N ASN A 112 4.58 -3.62 1.25
CA ASN A 112 4.05 -2.44 1.93
C ASN A 112 5.11 -1.36 2.19
N GLN A 113 6.32 -1.53 1.66
CA GLN A 113 7.39 -0.54 1.76
C GLN A 113 7.21 0.52 0.69
N GLN A 114 7.46 1.79 1.06
CA GLN A 114 7.33 2.95 0.18
C GLN A 114 8.69 3.53 -0.19
N CYS A 115 8.80 4.06 -1.40
CA CYS A 115 9.99 4.75 -1.88
C CYS A 115 10.24 5.97 -0.98
N PRO A 116 11.46 6.15 -0.43
CA PRO A 116 11.76 7.23 0.50
C PRO A 116 11.67 8.64 -0.12
N GLU A 117 11.66 8.73 -1.46
CA GLU A 117 11.59 10.02 -2.18
C GLU A 117 10.21 10.34 -2.75
N CYS A 118 9.49 9.36 -3.29
CA CYS A 118 8.20 9.58 -3.99
C CYS A 118 7.02 8.77 -3.44
N ASN A 119 7.22 8.04 -2.34
CA ASN A 119 6.19 7.29 -1.60
C ASN A 119 5.44 6.20 -2.39
N VAL A 120 5.84 5.88 -3.62
CA VAL A 120 5.28 4.74 -4.35
C VAL A 120 5.61 3.43 -3.63
N PHE A 121 4.67 2.49 -3.61
CA PHE A 121 4.91 1.16 -3.03
C PHE A 121 5.83 0.33 -3.92
N CYS A 122 6.56 -0.58 -3.28
CA CYS A 122 7.33 -1.59 -3.98
C CYS A 122 6.41 -2.54 -4.76
N ASP A 123 6.77 -2.82 -6.02
CA ASP A 123 5.96 -3.64 -6.94
C ASP A 123 6.12 -5.15 -6.69
N LEU A 124 7.06 -5.53 -5.82
CA LEU A 124 7.39 -6.92 -5.52
C LEU A 124 6.41 -7.54 -4.53
N ARG A 125 6.41 -8.87 -4.47
CA ARG A 125 5.61 -9.64 -3.52
C ARG A 125 5.94 -9.25 -2.08
N TYR A 126 4.93 -9.20 -1.22
CA TYR A 126 5.14 -9.02 0.22
C TYR A 126 6.10 -10.08 0.78
N GLY A 127 7.07 -9.63 1.57
CA GLY A 127 8.11 -10.51 2.13
C GLY A 127 9.17 -10.96 1.11
N HIS A 128 9.30 -10.30 -0.04
CA HIS A 128 10.40 -10.55 -0.96
C HIS A 128 11.77 -10.31 -0.30
N GLU A 129 12.79 -11.02 -0.77
CA GLU A 129 14.18 -10.76 -0.43
C GLU A 129 14.79 -9.71 -1.37
N GLY A 130 15.92 -9.13 -0.97
CA GLY A 130 16.64 -8.13 -1.76
C GLY A 130 16.09 -6.70 -1.60
N VAL A 131 16.52 -5.81 -2.49
CA VAL A 131 16.16 -4.39 -2.45
C VAL A 131 14.75 -4.14 -2.98
N HIS A 132 14.06 -3.18 -2.40
CA HIS A 132 12.78 -2.70 -2.86
C HIS A 132 12.91 -1.96 -4.19
N SER A 133 11.95 -2.15 -5.08
CA SER A 133 11.89 -1.46 -6.37
C SER A 133 10.45 -1.24 -6.81
N SER A 134 10.26 -0.23 -7.66
CA SER A 134 9.01 -0.02 -8.37
C SER A 134 9.31 0.51 -9.77
N HIS A 135 8.56 0.04 -10.77
CA HIS A 135 8.58 0.61 -12.10
C HIS A 135 7.81 1.93 -12.17
N TRP A 136 7.04 2.27 -11.12
CA TRP A 136 6.11 3.38 -11.09
C TRP A 136 6.62 4.55 -10.24
N HIS A 137 7.91 4.88 -10.30
CA HIS A 137 8.42 6.09 -9.65
C HIS A 137 7.66 7.33 -10.12
N ARG A 138 7.24 8.18 -9.16
CA ARG A 138 6.35 9.31 -9.40
C ARG A 138 7.05 10.64 -9.16
N TYR A 139 6.35 11.72 -9.54
CA TYR A 139 6.69 13.08 -9.16
C TYR A 139 6.74 13.20 -7.65
N LYS A 140 7.76 13.90 -7.15
CA LYS A 140 7.84 14.24 -5.74
C LYS A 140 6.77 15.30 -5.44
N GLU A 141 5.82 14.97 -4.58
CA GLU A 141 4.77 15.91 -4.19
C GLU A 141 5.44 17.13 -3.53
N ASN A 142 5.06 18.34 -3.97
CA ASN A 142 5.57 19.64 -3.52
C ASN A 142 6.93 20.10 -4.09
N GLU A 143 7.42 19.52 -5.19
CA GLU A 143 8.45 20.17 -6.03
C GLU A 143 7.79 20.83 -7.25
N ASP A 144 8.11 22.10 -7.51
CA ASP A 144 7.60 22.85 -8.69
C ASP A 144 8.01 22.17 -10.00
N ASN A 145 9.13 21.46 -9.97
CA ASN A 145 9.59 20.62 -11.05
C ASN A 145 8.96 19.24 -10.92
N HIS A 146 7.96 18.98 -11.75
CA HIS A 146 7.28 17.70 -11.91
C HIS A 146 8.23 16.68 -12.55
N GLU A 147 9.27 16.28 -11.82
CA GLU A 147 10.25 15.28 -12.21
C GLU A 147 10.05 13.98 -11.43
N THR A 148 10.14 12.85 -12.12
CA THR A 148 10.21 11.53 -11.46
C THR A 148 11.57 11.33 -10.79
N CYS A 149 11.69 10.34 -9.89
CA CYS A 149 12.95 10.07 -9.19
C CYS A 149 14.14 9.84 -10.14
N ASP A 150 13.93 9.11 -11.24
CA ASP A 150 14.97 8.85 -12.25
C ASP A 150 15.35 10.12 -13.01
N GLN A 151 14.39 10.96 -13.40
CA GLN A 151 14.64 12.23 -14.08
C GLN A 151 15.43 13.19 -13.18
N ASN A 152 15.00 13.34 -11.92
CA ASN A 152 15.67 14.20 -10.94
C ASN A 152 17.11 13.70 -10.69
N CYS A 153 17.28 12.39 -10.48
CA CYS A 153 18.58 11.76 -10.29
C CYS A 153 19.49 11.96 -11.51
N LYS A 154 18.97 11.79 -12.73
CA LYS A 154 19.72 11.97 -13.98
C LYS A 154 20.15 13.42 -14.17
N ARG A 155 19.27 14.39 -13.93
CA ARG A 155 19.55 15.83 -14.07
C ARG A 155 20.58 16.31 -13.05
N ARG A 156 20.46 15.88 -11.79
CA ARG A 156 21.40 16.26 -10.72
C ARG A 156 22.78 15.59 -10.89
N GLY A 157 22.85 14.48 -11.61
CA GLY A 157 24.10 13.79 -11.92
C GLY A 157 24.71 13.05 -10.74
N LYS A 158 25.90 12.48 -10.94
CA LYS A 158 26.52 11.51 -10.00
C LYS A 158 26.85 12.05 -8.60
N ALA A 159 26.98 13.36 -8.44
CA ALA A 159 27.52 13.98 -7.23
C ALA A 159 26.47 14.59 -6.29
N HIS A 160 25.18 14.34 -6.52
CA HIS A 160 24.14 14.91 -5.67
C HIS A 160 23.91 14.11 -4.38
N PHE A 161 23.25 14.77 -3.43
CA PHE A 161 23.00 14.27 -2.09
C PHE A 161 21.49 14.29 -1.76
N HIS A 162 21.12 13.43 -0.82
CA HIS A 162 19.81 13.38 -0.20
C HIS A 162 19.92 13.81 1.25
N LEU A 163 18.82 14.33 1.79
CA LEU A 163 18.75 14.77 3.17
C LEU A 163 18.14 13.66 4.03
N ILE A 164 18.84 13.29 5.10
CA ILE A 164 18.32 12.42 6.16
C ILE A 164 18.28 13.21 7.45
N LYS A 165 17.19 13.09 8.21
CA LYS A 165 17.04 13.79 9.48
C LYS A 165 18.13 13.32 10.46
N CYS A 166 19.00 14.23 10.91
CA CYS A 166 19.95 13.94 11.98
C CYS A 166 19.20 13.84 13.31
N LYS A 167 19.53 12.83 14.12
CA LYS A 167 18.97 12.60 15.47
C LYS A 167 19.73 13.32 16.60
N GLY A 168 20.77 14.07 16.25
CA GLY A 168 21.66 14.81 17.15
C GLY A 168 22.79 13.98 17.75
N GLY A 169 23.77 14.66 18.35
CA GLY A 169 24.84 14.02 19.12
C GLY A 169 25.66 13.04 18.28
N ASN A 170 25.89 11.83 18.80
CA ASN A 170 26.55 10.72 18.11
C ASN A 170 25.60 9.88 17.24
N SER A 171 24.34 10.31 17.10
CA SER A 171 23.31 9.65 16.29
C SER A 171 23.08 10.37 14.95
N CYS A 172 23.86 11.40 14.60
CA CYS A 172 23.92 11.87 13.21
C CYS A 172 24.60 10.79 12.36
N LEU A 173 24.16 10.68 11.12
CA LEU A 173 24.69 9.77 10.11
C LEU A 173 26.14 10.11 9.75
N GLU A 174 26.51 11.40 9.77
CA GLU A 174 27.91 11.84 9.59
C GLU A 174 28.88 11.16 10.58
N LYS A 175 28.41 10.89 11.80
CA LYS A 175 29.24 10.30 12.88
C LYS A 175 29.14 8.78 12.94
N ASP A 176 28.33 8.17 12.09
CA ASP A 176 28.29 6.71 11.97
C ASP A 176 29.52 6.23 11.19
N ASN A 177 30.30 5.35 11.80
CA ASN A 177 31.51 4.78 11.18
C ASN A 177 31.22 4.08 9.84
N ASN A 178 30.01 3.54 9.64
CA ASN A 178 29.63 2.91 8.36
C ASN A 178 29.46 3.93 7.22
N PHE A 179 29.19 5.19 7.58
CA PHE A 179 28.94 6.32 6.69
C PHE A 179 30.05 7.37 6.69
N GLN A 180 31.20 7.06 7.28
CA GLN A 180 32.37 7.93 7.24
C GLN A 180 32.72 8.31 5.80
N ASN A 181 32.87 9.62 5.53
CA ASN A 181 33.10 10.21 4.20
C ASN A 181 31.97 10.01 3.16
N LYS A 182 30.81 9.48 3.57
CA LYS A 182 29.64 9.24 2.71
C LYS A 182 28.46 10.15 3.06
N ALA A 183 28.45 10.66 4.29
CA ALA A 183 27.52 11.67 4.77
C ALA A 183 28.27 12.82 5.45
N ILE A 184 27.72 14.02 5.35
CA ILE A 184 28.18 15.21 6.07
C ILE A 184 26.99 15.86 6.76
N HIS A 185 27.21 16.56 7.87
CA HIS A 185 26.13 17.35 8.45
C HIS A 185 25.81 18.55 7.56
N SER A 186 24.53 18.79 7.28
CA SER A 186 24.13 19.88 6.39
C SER A 186 24.46 21.22 7.03
N LYS A 187 25.08 22.12 6.24
CA LYS A 187 25.38 23.49 6.69
C LYS A 187 24.18 24.43 6.58
N GLU A 188 23.21 24.08 5.74
CA GLU A 188 22.02 24.90 5.48
C GLU A 188 20.82 24.43 6.30
N LYS A 189 20.81 23.16 6.73
CA LYS A 189 19.71 22.54 7.46
C LYS A 189 20.24 21.77 8.66
N ASP A 190 20.43 22.48 9.77
CA ASP A 190 21.01 21.98 11.05
C ASP A 190 20.38 20.69 11.63
N ASN A 191 19.24 20.23 11.12
CA ASN A 191 18.58 19.00 11.57
C ASN A 191 18.73 17.84 10.56
N PHE A 192 19.64 17.96 9.59
CA PHE A 192 19.80 16.99 8.51
C PHE A 192 21.28 16.69 8.21
N ASP A 193 21.53 15.47 7.78
CA ASP A 193 22.76 15.04 7.15
C ASP A 193 22.54 14.91 5.63
N GLU A 194 23.52 15.35 4.87
CA GLU A 194 23.60 15.18 3.42
C GLU A 194 24.37 13.90 3.13
N ILE A 195 23.68 12.91 2.57
CA ILE A 195 24.25 11.62 2.18
C ILE A 195 24.32 11.51 0.66
N GLN A 196 25.42 10.97 0.14
CA GLN A 196 25.57 10.72 -1.30
C GLN A 196 24.44 9.82 -1.82
N CYS A 197 23.93 10.13 -3.02
CA CYS A 197 22.80 9.42 -3.64
C CYS A 197 22.91 7.89 -3.58
N LEU A 198 24.03 7.32 -4.02
CA LEU A 198 24.22 5.85 -4.00
C LEU A 198 24.02 5.25 -2.60
N HIS A 199 24.59 5.89 -1.58
CA HIS A 199 24.54 5.41 -0.20
C HIS A 199 23.15 5.62 0.43
N PHE A 200 22.42 6.67 0.01
CA PHE A 200 21.04 6.88 0.42
C PHE A 200 20.15 5.71 0.01
N TRP A 201 20.23 5.28 -1.25
CA TRP A 201 19.41 4.15 -1.75
C TRP A 201 19.78 2.83 -1.08
N GLN A 202 21.08 2.58 -0.89
CA GLN A 202 21.58 1.41 -0.15
C GLN A 202 21.10 1.38 1.31
N LEU A 203 21.18 2.51 2.02
CA LEU A 203 20.72 2.63 3.40
C LEU A 203 19.23 2.33 3.53
N ASN A 204 18.43 2.79 2.58
CA ASN A 204 16.99 2.56 2.58
C ASN A 204 16.59 1.18 2.02
N GLN A 205 17.54 0.35 1.57
CA GLN A 205 17.27 -0.92 0.90
C GLN A 205 16.36 -0.78 -0.33
N TRP A 206 16.56 0.28 -1.10
CA TRP A 206 15.84 0.54 -2.35
C TRP A 206 16.81 0.51 -3.54
N ALA A 207 16.33 -0.01 -4.67
CA ALA A 207 17.04 0.04 -5.93
C ALA A 207 17.29 1.51 -6.33
N HIS A 208 18.46 1.77 -6.91
CA HIS A 208 18.78 3.10 -7.37
C HIS A 208 17.90 3.47 -8.58
N PRO A 209 17.33 4.68 -8.69
CA PRO A 209 16.39 5.03 -9.76
C PRO A 209 16.95 4.86 -11.19
N LEU A 210 18.27 4.99 -11.35
CA LEU A 210 18.96 4.80 -12.64
C LEU A 210 19.46 3.36 -12.89
N GLN A 211 19.22 2.43 -11.97
CA GLN A 211 19.77 1.06 -12.07
C GLN A 211 19.17 0.27 -13.24
N ASN A 212 17.98 0.66 -13.71
CA ASN A 212 17.28 0.08 -14.86
C ASN A 212 17.58 0.81 -16.20
N LEU A 213 18.51 1.77 -16.23
CA LEU A 213 18.86 2.53 -17.44
C LEU A 213 20.20 2.06 -18.06
N ILE A 214 20.69 0.91 -17.62
CA ILE A 214 21.89 0.25 -18.14
C ILE A 214 21.46 -1.13 -18.65
N ASP A 215 20.69 -1.13 -19.73
CA ASP A 215 20.53 -2.26 -20.66
C ASP A 215 20.61 -1.70 -22.10
#